data_AF-A0A4V3T407-F1
#
_entry.id   AF-A0A4V3T407-F1
#
_cell.length_a   1.000
_cell.length_b   1.000
_cell.length_c   1.000
_cell.angle_alpha   90.00
_cell.angle_beta   90.00
_cell.angle_gamma   90.00
#
_symmetry.space_group_name_H-M   'P 1'
#
loop_
_entity.id
_entity.type
_entity.pdbx_description
1 polymer ?
#
loop_
_entity_poly.entity_id
_entity_poly.type
_entity_poly.pdbx_seq_one_letter_code
_entity_poly.pdbx_strand_id
1 'polypeptide(L)'
;MDRSQTIARLRDTLAEVLDKEIPVLTEETRLFEDLALDSTSVIEMLMVMEDTMGLEIDPEELEPEVFATVGSITDYVLSMSAAPATS
;
A
#
# COMPACT_ATOMS: atom_id res chain seq x y z
N MET A 1 -9.89 6.64 -7.05
CA MET A 1 -9.32 5.46 -7.74
C MET A 1 -10.21 4.25 -7.48
N ASP A 2 -10.20 3.24 -8.35
CA ASP A 2 -10.89 1.97 -8.09
C ASP A 2 -9.93 0.93 -7.51
N ARG A 3 -10.47 -0.07 -6.79
CA ARG A 3 -9.68 -1.11 -6.09
C ARG A 3 -8.63 -1.79 -6.96
N SER A 4 -9.00 -2.23 -8.16
CA SER A 4 -8.07 -2.90 -9.07
C SER A 4 -6.90 -2.02 -9.49
N GLN A 5 -7.12 -0.69 -9.61
CA GLN A 5 -6.04 0.24 -9.94
C GLN A 5 -5.11 0.45 -8.74
N THR A 6 -5.65 0.48 -7.52
CA THR A 6 -4.86 0.57 -6.29
C THR A 6 -3.97 -0.66 -6.13
N ILE A 7 -4.51 -1.86 -6.31
CA ILE A 7 -3.74 -3.11 -6.24
C ILE A 7 -2.64 -3.15 -7.30
N ALA A 8 -2.93 -2.72 -8.53
CA ALA A 8 -1.93 -2.67 -9.60
C ALA A 8 -0.77 -1.72 -9.27
N ARG A 9 -1.08 -0.51 -8.79
CA ARG A 9 -0.06 0.46 -8.36
C ARG A 9 0.74 -0.05 -7.15
N LEU A 10 0.05 -0.59 -6.15
CA LEU A 10 0.69 -1.16 -4.97
C LEU A 10 1.63 -2.31 -5.34
N ARG A 11 1.25 -3.17 -6.29
CA ARG A 11 2.14 -4.22 -6.81
C ARG A 11 3.41 -3.63 -7.41
N ASP A 12 3.29 -2.59 -8.22
CA ASP A 12 4.43 -1.96 -8.87
C ASP A 12 5.36 -1.30 -7.82
N THR A 13 4.78 -0.60 -6.82
CA THR A 13 5.52 -0.07 -5.68
C THR A 13 6.24 -1.15 -4.87
N LEU A 14 5.54 -2.24 -4.54
CA LEU A 14 6.11 -3.35 -3.78
C LEU A 14 7.24 -4.04 -4.57
N ALA A 15 7.10 -4.17 -5.88
CA ALA A 15 8.14 -4.75 -6.74
C ALA A 15 9.40 -3.89 -6.76
N GLU A 16 9.25 -2.56 -6.76
CA GLU A 16 10.35 -1.60 -6.70
C GLU A 16 11.05 -1.61 -5.33
N VAL A 17 10.28 -1.50 -4.24
CA VAL A 17 10.82 -1.47 -2.87
C VAL A 17 11.51 -2.78 -2.48
N LEU A 18 10.93 -3.91 -2.88
CA LEU A 18 11.47 -5.24 -2.55
C LEU A 18 12.50 -5.73 -3.57
N ASP A 19 12.80 -4.94 -4.60
CA ASP A 19 13.69 -5.28 -5.73
C ASP A 19 13.42 -6.69 -6.28
N LYS A 20 12.14 -7.02 -6.46
CA LYS A 20 11.71 -8.36 -6.91
C LYS A 20 10.46 -8.30 -7.77
N GLU A 21 10.38 -9.20 -8.74
CA GLU A 21 9.16 -9.35 -9.53
C GLU A 21 8.02 -9.96 -8.70
N ILE A 22 6.88 -9.28 -8.68
CA ILE A 22 5.64 -9.77 -8.07
C ILE A 22 4.63 -10.03 -9.19
N PRO A 23 4.54 -11.28 -9.71
CA PRO A 23 3.74 -11.57 -10.90
C PRO A 23 2.24 -11.47 -10.63
N VAL A 24 1.79 -11.88 -9.44
CA VAL A 24 0.40 -11.84 -9.01
C VAL A 24 0.34 -11.36 -7.57
N LEU A 25 -0.44 -10.31 -7.34
CA LEU A 25 -0.74 -9.79 -6.01
C LEU A 25 -2.24 -10.01 -5.75
N THR A 26 -2.58 -10.70 -4.67
CA THR A 26 -3.98 -10.94 -4.27
C THR A 26 -4.28 -10.19 -2.98
N GLU A 27 -5.56 -9.90 -2.72
CA GLU A 27 -5.97 -9.20 -1.48
C GLU A 27 -5.64 -9.99 -0.21
N GLU A 28 -5.58 -11.31 -0.29
CA GLU A 28 -5.22 -12.21 0.81
C GLU A 28 -3.70 -12.29 1.05
N THR A 29 -2.88 -11.71 0.16
CA THR A 29 -1.42 -11.74 0.29
C THR A 29 -1.00 -10.96 1.52
N ARG A 30 -0.24 -11.59 2.41
CA ARG A 30 0.23 -10.99 3.67
C ARG A 30 1.55 -10.27 3.44
N LEU A 31 1.62 -8.97 3.79
CA LEU A 31 2.79 -8.16 3.47
C LEU A 31 4.04 -8.67 4.20
N PHE A 32 3.95 -8.86 5.52
CA PHE A 32 5.09 -9.32 6.32
C PHE A 32 5.45 -10.78 6.08
N GLU A 33 4.45 -11.67 5.92
CA GLU A 33 4.72 -13.11 5.84
C GLU A 33 5.00 -13.61 4.43
N ASP A 34 4.21 -13.17 3.44
CA ASP A 34 4.31 -13.68 2.07
C ASP A 34 5.26 -12.82 1.22
N LEU A 35 5.31 -11.51 1.49
CA LEU A 35 6.22 -10.60 0.79
C LEU A 35 7.50 -10.30 1.58
N ALA A 36 7.63 -10.80 2.81
CA ALA A 36 8.78 -10.53 3.68
C ALA A 36 9.07 -9.02 3.81
N LEU A 37 8.02 -8.22 3.96
CA LEU A 37 8.17 -6.78 4.17
C LEU A 37 8.80 -6.51 5.54
N ASP A 38 9.83 -5.67 5.57
CA ASP A 38 10.44 -5.19 6.80
C ASP A 38 9.90 -3.80 7.18
N SER A 39 10.10 -3.37 8.42
CA SER A 39 9.65 -2.05 8.90
C SER A 39 10.25 -0.90 8.08
N THR A 40 11.48 -1.03 7.58
CA THR A 40 12.10 -0.04 6.69
C THR A 40 11.40 -0.02 5.33
N SER A 41 11.13 -1.19 4.74
CA SER A 41 10.41 -1.31 3.47
C SER A 41 8.97 -0.78 3.57
N VAL A 42 8.33 -0.85 4.74
CA VAL A 42 7.03 -0.20 4.95
C VAL A 42 7.15 1.31 4.72
N ILE A 43 8.14 1.97 5.32
CA ILE A 43 8.31 3.42 5.18
C ILE A 43 8.63 3.81 3.73
N GLU A 44 9.50 3.04 3.05
CA GLU A 44 9.79 3.25 1.63
C GLU A 44 8.56 3.06 0.74
N MET A 45 7.78 2.01 0.98
CA MET A 45 6.52 1.77 0.29
C MET A 45 5.55 2.94 0.47
N LEU A 46 5.39 3.46 1.69
CA LEU A 46 4.55 4.62 1.96
C LEU A 46 5.01 5.84 1.15
N MET A 47 6.30 6.18 1.18
CA MET A 47 6.84 7.32 0.43
C MET A 47 6.61 7.19 -1.09
N VAL A 48 6.82 5.99 -1.65
CA VAL A 48 6.56 5.74 -3.09
C VAL A 48 5.07 5.79 -3.39
N MET A 49 4.20 5.31 -2.49
CA MET A 49 2.76 5.41 -2.66
C MET A 49 2.28 6.86 -2.65
N GLU A 50 2.81 7.70 -1.75
CA GLU A 50 2.53 9.14 -1.72
C GLU A 50 2.90 9.81 -3.04
N ASP A 51 4.11 9.56 -3.55
CA ASP A 51 4.59 10.14 -4.81
C ASP A 51 3.81 9.64 -6.04
N THR A 52 3.57 8.33 -6.13
CA THR A 52 2.93 7.71 -7.30
C THR A 52 1.40 7.89 -7.34
N MET A 53 0.76 7.96 -6.17
CA MET A 53 -0.69 8.08 -6.04
C MET A 53 -1.16 9.50 -5.68
N GLY A 54 -0.25 10.38 -5.27
CA GLY A 54 -0.56 11.74 -4.82
C GLY A 54 -1.34 11.76 -3.51
N LEU A 55 -0.98 10.87 -2.59
CA LEU A 55 -1.59 10.72 -1.26
C LEU A 55 -0.71 11.39 -0.19
N GLU A 56 -1.30 11.71 0.96
CA GLU A 56 -0.58 12.14 2.16
C GLU A 56 -0.87 11.14 3.27
N ILE A 57 0.07 10.25 3.58
CA ILE A 57 -0.09 9.15 4.51
C ILE A 57 0.70 9.46 5.78
N ASP A 58 0.02 9.60 6.92
CA ASP A 58 0.68 9.77 8.21
C ASP A 58 0.99 8.41 8.86
N PRO A 59 2.26 7.98 8.95
CA PRO A 59 2.61 6.70 9.56
C PRO A 59 2.28 6.63 11.06
N GLU A 60 2.08 7.75 11.75
CA GLU A 60 1.66 7.76 13.16
C GLU A 60 0.18 7.39 13.34
N GLU A 61 -0.64 7.66 12.32
CA GLU A 61 -2.08 7.34 12.32
C GLU A 61 -2.37 5.94 11.76
N LEU A 62 -1.36 5.24 11.22
CA LEU A 62 -1.52 3.92 10.64
C LEU A 62 -1.62 2.83 11.69
N GLU A 63 -2.75 2.14 11.69
CA GLU A 63 -2.92 0.94 12.49
C GLU A 63 -2.13 -0.25 11.90
N PRO A 64 -1.53 -1.12 12.74
CA PRO A 64 -0.79 -2.29 12.25
C PRO A 64 -1.60 -3.20 11.32
N GLU A 65 -2.92 -3.19 11.47
CA GLU A 65 -3.88 -3.98 10.69
C GLU A 65 -3.95 -3.56 9.22
N VAL A 66 -3.62 -2.29 8.92
CA VAL A 66 -3.51 -1.77 7.54
C VAL A 66 -2.44 -2.54 6.77
N PHE A 67 -1.37 -2.94 7.44
CA PHE A 67 -0.25 -3.66 6.83
C PHE A 67 -0.39 -5.18 6.88
N ALA A 68 -1.50 -5.71 7.41
CA ALA A 68 -1.69 -7.15 7.54
C ALA A 68 -1.74 -7.85 6.17
N THR A 69 -2.48 -7.26 5.23
CA THR A 69 -2.69 -7.82 3.89
C THR A 69 -2.74 -6.72 2.82
N VAL A 70 -2.56 -7.13 1.58
CA VAL A 70 -2.79 -6.27 0.40
C VAL A 70 -4.20 -5.68 0.39
N GLY A 71 -5.20 -6.46 0.79
CA GLY A 71 -6.58 -5.99 0.91
C GLY A 71 -6.69 -4.85 1.93
N SER A 72 -6.12 -5.03 3.13
CA SER A 72 -6.14 -4.03 4.20
C SER A 72 -5.56 -2.67 3.78
N ILE A 73 -4.38 -2.67 3.16
CA ILE A 73 -3.75 -1.41 2.71
C ILE A 73 -4.50 -0.80 1.52
N THR A 74 -5.08 -1.64 0.66
CA THR A 74 -5.93 -1.20 -0.44
C THR A 74 -7.19 -0.51 0.08
N ASP A 75 -7.83 -1.07 1.11
CA ASP A 75 -8.99 -0.48 1.79
C ASP A 75 -8.65 0.89 2.35
N TYR A 76 -7.50 0.98 3.02
CA TYR A 76 -7.01 2.24 3.58
C TYR A 76 -6.81 3.31 2.50
N VAL A 77 -6.08 3.00 1.43
CA VAL A 77 -5.85 3.93 0.31
C VAL A 77 -7.16 4.37 -0.35
N LEU A 78 -8.09 3.44 -0.54
CA LEU A 78 -9.41 3.77 -1.11
C LEU A 78 -10.21 4.68 -0.19
N SER A 79 -10.10 4.50 1.14
CA SER A 79 -10.77 5.36 2.11
C SER A 79 -10.25 6.81 2.05
N MET A 80 -8.94 6.98 1.86
CA MET A 80 -8.33 8.31 1.68
C MET A 80 -8.73 8.95 0.34
N SER A 81 -8.73 8.17 -0.75
CA SER A 81 -9.18 8.66 -2.06
C SER A 81 -10.69 8.93 -2.11
N ALA A 82 -11.48 8.36 -1.19
CA ALA A 82 -12.91 8.58 -1.06
C ALA A 82 -13.26 9.72 -0.10
N ALA A 83 -12.30 10.21 0.69
CA ALA A 83 -12.51 11.37 1.55
C ALA A 83 -12.68 12.61 0.66
N PRO A 84 -13.80 13.36 0.77
CA PRO A 84 -13.92 14.63 0.08
C PRO A 84 -12.87 15.58 0.66
N ALA A 85 -12.09 16.20 -0.22
CA ALA A 85 -11.24 17.34 0.08
C ALA A 85 -12.01 18.30 1.00
N THR A 86 -11.69 18.28 2.29
CA THR A 86 -12.37 19.12 3.27
C THR A 86 -11.56 20.39 3.41
N SER A 87 -12.03 21.41 2.66
CA SER A 87 -11.84 22.88 2.79
C SER A 87 -10.46 23.46 3.10
#